data_AF-A0A9P6KFC4-F1
#
_entry.id   AF-A0A9P6KFC4-F1
#
_cell.length_a   1.000
_cell.length_b   1.000
_cell.length_c   1.000
_cell.angle_alpha   90.00
_cell.angle_beta   90.00
_cell.angle_gamma   90.00
#
_symmetry.space_group_name_H-M   'P 1'
#
loop_
_entity.id
_entity.type
_entity.pdbx_description
1 polymer ?
#
loop_
_entity_poly.entity_id
_entity_poly.type
_entity_poly.pdbx_seq_one_letter_code
_entity_poly.pdbx_strand_id
1 'polypeptide(L)'
;MSCDLGDPAILENYNAIISGAPTNWLVLGYHDTRDKLSLYSKGTGGVAELQTALKEEVLYGFVRVDDRFALISFVPEQVSGLRR
;
A
#
# COMPACT_ATOMS: atom_id res chain seq x y z
N MET A 1 10.08 -0.83 -18.26
CA MET A 1 8.71 -1.19 -17.85
C MET A 1 8.37 -0.29 -16.67
N SER A 2 7.53 0.72 -16.90
CA SER A 2 7.10 1.66 -15.85
C SER A 2 5.84 1.11 -15.20
N CYS A 3 5.80 1.08 -13.88
CA CYS A 3 4.58 0.75 -13.14
C CYS A 3 3.55 1.86 -13.39
N ASP A 4 2.35 1.49 -13.84
CA ASP A 4 1.25 2.42 -14.03
C ASP A 4 0.60 2.74 -12.67
N LEU A 5 0.84 3.96 -12.20
CA LEU A 5 0.30 4.55 -10.97
C LEU A 5 -0.88 5.50 -11.27
N GLY A 6 -1.60 5.27 -12.37
CA GLY A 6 -2.63 6.18 -12.86
C GLY A 6 -3.93 6.23 -12.04
N ASP A 7 -4.00 5.55 -10.89
CA ASP A 7 -5.19 5.54 -10.06
C ASP A 7 -5.26 6.82 -9.19
N PRO A 8 -6.21 7.74 -9.45
CA PRO A 8 -6.33 8.98 -8.69
C PRO A 8 -6.64 8.72 -7.21
N ALA A 9 -7.23 7.56 -6.89
CA ALA A 9 -7.49 7.19 -5.51
C ALA A 9 -6.20 7.07 -4.68
N ILE A 10 -5.09 6.63 -5.28
CA ILE A 10 -3.80 6.53 -4.58
C ILE A 10 -3.34 7.93 -4.16
N LEU A 11 -3.40 8.88 -5.09
CA LEU A 11 -2.97 10.26 -4.90
C LEU A 11 -3.86 10.97 -3.86
N GLU A 12 -5.17 10.78 -3.92
CA GLU A 12 -6.11 11.35 -2.95
C GLU A 12 -5.85 10.82 -1.53
N ASN A 13 -5.68 9.50 -1.37
CA ASN A 13 -5.43 8.91 -0.06
C ASN A 13 -4.04 9.23 0.47
N TYR A 14 -3.02 9.29 -0.40
CA TYR A 14 -1.69 9.75 -0.03
C TYR A 14 -1.71 11.19 0.48
N ASN A 15 -2.39 12.09 -0.23
CA ASN A 15 -2.57 13.47 0.20
C ASN A 15 -3.35 13.56 1.53
N ALA A 16 -4.33 12.69 1.75
CA ALA A 16 -5.06 12.62 3.02
C ALA A 16 -4.13 12.23 4.19
N ILE A 17 -3.26 11.24 3.99
CA ILE A 17 -2.29 10.82 5.01
C ILE A 17 -1.30 11.94 5.33
N ILE A 18 -0.82 12.67 4.31
CA ILE A 18 0.11 13.79 4.52
C ILE A 18 -0.56 14.98 5.19
N SER A 19 -1.79 15.32 4.79
CA SER A 19 -2.52 16.48 5.31
C SER A 19 -2.94 16.33 6.77
N GLY A 20 -2.81 15.14 7.36
CA GLY A 20 -3.21 14.86 8.73
C GLY A 20 -4.69 14.55 8.87
N ALA A 21 -5.30 14.02 7.80
CA ALA A 21 -6.63 13.43 7.86
C ALA A 21 -6.65 12.25 8.85
N PRO A 22 -7.85 11.78 9.30
CA PRO A 22 -7.94 10.61 10.16
C PRO A 22 -7.39 9.33 9.50
N THR A 23 -7.26 9.31 8.17
CA THR A 23 -6.64 8.22 7.41
C THR A 23 -5.14 8.21 7.68
N ASN A 24 -4.68 7.16 8.34
CA ASN A 24 -3.28 7.01 8.75
C ASN A 24 -2.52 6.05 7.84
N TRP A 25 -3.22 5.19 7.09
CA TRP A 25 -2.56 4.19 6.25
C TRP A 25 -3.34 3.86 4.98
N LEU A 26 -2.60 3.38 3.99
CA LEU A 26 -3.11 2.81 2.75
C LEU A 26 -2.29 1.57 2.37
N VAL A 27 -2.91 0.64 1.67
CA VAL A 27 -2.28 -0.55 1.10
C VAL A 27 -2.56 -0.55 -0.38
N LEU A 28 -1.49 -0.76 -1.14
CA LEU A 28 -1.50 -0.84 -2.58
C LEU A 28 -1.16 -2.27 -2.98
N GLY A 29 -1.81 -2.75 -4.02
CA GLY A 29 -1.59 -4.10 -4.54
C GLY A 29 -1.74 -4.13 -6.04
N TYR A 30 -1.23 -5.21 -6.63
CA TYR A 30 -1.27 -5.42 -8.06
C TYR A 30 -2.57 -6.05 -8.55
N HIS A 31 -3.46 -6.54 -7.66
CA HIS A 31 -4.75 -7.17 -8.02
C HIS A 31 -4.63 -8.13 -9.23
N ASP A 32 -3.63 -9.01 -9.23
CA ASP A 32 -3.36 -9.97 -10.32
C ASP A 32 -3.00 -9.35 -11.70
N THR A 33 -2.78 -8.04 -11.76
CA THR A 33 -2.25 -7.35 -12.95
C THR A 33 -0.72 -7.19 -12.86
N ARG A 34 -0.02 -7.28 -14.00
CA ARG A 34 1.46 -7.21 -14.01
C ARG A 34 2.02 -5.81 -13.77
N ASP A 35 1.29 -4.77 -14.17
CA ASP A 35 1.85 -3.42 -14.29
C ASP A 35 1.01 -2.32 -13.63
N LYS A 36 -0.19 -2.64 -13.12
CA LYS A 36 -1.09 -1.64 -12.56
C LYS A 36 -1.16 -1.74 -11.04
N LEU A 37 -0.71 -0.68 -10.36
CA LEU A 37 -0.89 -0.55 -8.92
C LEU A 37 -2.28 0.01 -8.65
N SER A 38 -3.05 -0.63 -7.77
CA SER A 38 -4.37 -0.12 -7.36
C SER A 38 -4.47 -0.06 -5.84
N LEU A 39 -5.35 0.82 -5.35
CA LEU A 39 -5.62 0.94 -3.92
C LEU A 39 -6.36 -0.32 -3.43
N TYR A 40 -5.68 -1.11 -2.60
CA TYR A 40 -6.22 -2.35 -2.05
C TYR A 40 -7.08 -2.07 -0.82
N SER A 41 -6.56 -1.25 0.10
CA SER A 41 -7.25 -0.91 1.34
C SER A 41 -6.72 0.40 1.92
N LYS A 42 -7.50 1.02 2.80
CA LYS A 42 -7.12 2.22 3.54
C LYS A 42 -7.82 2.24 4.88
N GLY A 43 -7.23 2.91 5.86
CA GLY A 43 -7.84 3.00 7.17
C GLY A 43 -7.17 3.99 8.11
N THR A 44 -7.68 3.99 9.33
CA THR A 44 -7.30 4.93 10.40
C THR A 44 -6.63 4.21 11.57
N GLY A 45 -6.78 2.89 11.71
CA GLY A 45 -6.23 2.09 12.80
C GLY A 45 -4.75 1.71 12.69
N GLY A 46 -4.00 2.40 11.83
CA GLY A 46 -2.54 2.30 11.71
C GLY A 46 -2.02 0.92 11.32
N VAL A 47 -0.90 0.53 11.93
CA VAL A 47 -0.13 -0.67 11.55
C VAL A 47 -0.88 -1.97 11.84
N ALA A 48 -1.72 -2.01 12.88
CA ALA A 48 -2.46 -3.22 13.26
C ALA A 48 -3.52 -3.61 12.23
N GLU A 49 -4.28 -2.62 11.72
CA GLU A 49 -5.22 -2.86 10.63
C GLU A 49 -4.51 -3.19 9.32
N LEU A 50 -3.38 -2.52 9.05
CA LEU A 50 -2.56 -2.78 7.88
C LEU A 50 -2.08 -4.23 7.85
N GLN A 51 -1.56 -4.77 8.96
CA GLN A 51 -1.14 -6.16 9.07
C GLN A 51 -2.28 -7.14 8.75
N THR A 52 -3.50 -6.83 9.20
CA THR A 52 -4.68 -7.67 8.94
C THR A 52 -5.12 -7.59 7.47
N ALA A 53 -4.81 -6.49 6.77
CA ALA A 53 -5.08 -6.30 5.36
C ALA A 53 -4.02 -6.94 4.43
N LEU A 54 -2.88 -7.40 4.96
CA LEU A 54 -1.87 -8.11 4.19
C LEU A 54 -2.39 -9.49 3.76
N LYS A 55 -2.18 -9.83 2.49
CA LYS A 55 -2.52 -11.12 1.88
C LYS A 55 -1.28 -11.73 1.25
N GLU A 56 -1.39 -12.98 0.78
CA GLU A 56 -0.33 -13.74 0.10
C GLU A 56 0.00 -13.22 -1.32
N GLU A 57 0.11 -11.90 -1.48
CA GLU A 57 0.49 -11.21 -2.72
C GLU A 57 1.51 -10.11 -2.43
N VAL A 58 2.18 -9.60 -3.48
CA VAL A 58 3.06 -8.43 -3.33
C VAL A 58 2.22 -7.19 -3.05
N LEU A 59 2.39 -6.62 -1.86
CA LEU A 59 1.64 -5.47 -1.37
C LEU A 59 2.58 -4.38 -0.88
N TYR A 60 2.17 -3.14 -1.06
CA TYR A 60 2.88 -1.97 -0.53
C TYR A 60 1.98 -1.23 0.44
N GLY A 61 2.31 -1.30 1.72
CA GLY A 61 1.70 -0.51 2.76
C GLY A 61 2.39 0.85 2.89
N PHE A 62 1.63 1.92 3.00
CA PHE A 62 2.13 3.23 3.40
C PHE A 62 1.37 3.67 4.65
N VAL A 63 2.09 3.92 5.73
CA VAL A 63 1.50 4.27 7.03
C VAL A 63 2.20 5.49 7.60
N ARG A 64 1.41 6.39 8.16
CA ARG A 64 1.84 7.51 8.98
C ARG A 64 1.68 7.14 10.44
N VAL A 65 2.76 7.26 11.20
CA VAL A 65 2.79 7.12 12.65
C VAL A 65 3.34 8.42 13.20
N ASP A 66 2.47 9.19 13.87
CA ASP A 66 2.74 10.53 14.37
C ASP A 66 3.21 11.50 13.26
N ASP A 67 4.53 11.70 13.18
CA ASP A 67 5.24 12.59 12.24
C ASP A 67 6.20 11.82 11.31
N ARG A 68 6.06 10.49 11.27
CA ARG A 68 6.91 9.62 10.45
C ARG A 68 6.07 8.85 9.45
N PHE A 69 6.61 8.73 8.25
CA PHE A 69 6.05 7.91 7.19
C PHE A 69 6.87 6.64 7.07
N ALA A 70 6.21 5.49 7.09
CA ALA A 70 6.81 4.20 6.84
C ALA A 70 6.19 3.59 5.59
N LEU A 71 7.05 3.12 4.69
CA LEU A 71 6.65 2.34 3.53
C LEU A 71 7.05 0.88 3.78
N ILE A 72 6.07 0.00 3.75
CA ILE A 72 6.20 -1.43 4.02
C ILE A 72 6.00 -2.15 2.70
N SER A 73 7.04 -2.74 2.15
CA SER A 73 6.95 -3.66 1.03
C SER A 73 6.79 -5.08 1.56
N PHE A 74 5.60 -5.65 1.39
CA PHE A 74 5.31 -7.04 1.70
C PHE A 74 5.49 -7.89 0.45
N VAL A 75 6.43 -8.82 0.49
CA VAL A 75 6.70 -9.79 -0.58
C VAL A 75 6.54 -11.18 0.02
N PRO A 76 5.49 -11.94 -0.34
CA PRO A 76 5.31 -13.30 0.16
C PRO A 76 6.42 -14.20 -0.37
N GLU A 77 6.87 -15.12 0.48
CA GLU A 77 7.92 -16.10 0.15
C GLU A 77 7.52 -17.06 -0.99
N GLN A 78 6.20 -17.23 -1.19
CA GLN A 78 5.61 -18.06 -2.23
C GLN A 78 5.72 -17.45 -3.65
N VAL A 79 6.05 -16.16 -3.76
CA VAL A 79 6.27 -15.51 -5.06
C VAL A 79 7.71 -15.80 -5.51
N SER A 80 7.87 -16.96 -6.16
CA SER A 80 9.10 -17.52 -6.73
C SER A 80 10.15 -16.48 -7.19
N GLY A 81 11.40 -16.72 -6.78
CA GLY A 81 12.58 -15.85 -6.86
C GLY A 81 13.09 -15.39 -8.24
N LEU A 82 12.23 -15.30 -9.25
CA LEU A 82 12.51 -14.67 -10.56
C LEU A 82 12.07 -13.19 -10.62
N ARG A 83 11.49 -12.65 -9.54
CA ARG A 83 10.98 -11.27 -9.44
C ARG A 83 11.65 -10.43 -8.34
N ARG A 84 12.85 -10.83 -7.88
CA ARG A 84 13.66 -10.02 -6.94
C ARG A 84 14.47 -8.97 -7.70
#